data_AF-A0A3B8SU87-F1
#
_entry.id   AF-A0A3B8SU87-F1
#
_cell.length_a   1.000
_cell.length_b   1.000
_cell.length_c   1.000
_cell.angle_alpha   90.00
_cell.angle_beta   90.00
_cell.angle_gamma   90.00
#
_symmetry.space_group_name_H-M   'P 1'
#
loop_
_entity.id
_entity.type
_entity.pdbx_description
1 polymer ?
#
loop_
_entity_poly.entity_id
_entity_poly.type
_entity_poly.pdbx_seq_one_letter_code
_entity_poly.pdbx_strand_id
1 'polypeptide(L)'
;MIMYAKMIEDMQANMKQAFDMKSYETAMKPMTDLFEINKATVEALAEQQTALVKELAEGAMEQAKALSAEKDLAAVVESQKSYLQGLQARLIDAAKSSQETLVKSRDEATNVVKGAIETATKH
;
A
#
# COMPACT_ATOMS: atom_id res chain seq x y z
N MET A 1 -26.84 53.99 2.11
CA MET A 1 -27.29 52.82 1.33
C MET A 1 -26.17 52.16 0.51
N ILE A 2 -25.20 52.90 -0.04
CA ILE A 2 -24.10 52.32 -0.87
C ILE A 2 -23.19 51.35 -0.10
N MET A 3 -22.89 51.63 1.18
CA MET A 3 -22.01 50.79 2.01
C MET A 3 -22.63 49.41 2.33
N TYR A 4 -23.95 49.36 2.55
CA TYR A 4 -24.67 48.09 2.79
C TYR A 4 -24.76 47.23 1.53
N ALA A 5 -24.98 47.84 0.36
CA ALA A 5 -24.97 47.12 -0.92
C ALA A 5 -23.60 46.50 -1.21
N LYS A 6 -22.51 47.25 -0.99
CA LYS A 6 -21.14 46.74 -1.14
C LYS A 6 -20.84 45.58 -0.19
N MET A 7 -21.30 45.66 1.06
CA MET A 7 -21.11 44.58 2.04
C MET A 7 -21.83 43.29 1.64
N ILE A 8 -23.02 43.39 1.04
CA ILE A 8 -23.77 42.24 0.52
C ILE A 8 -23.05 41.63 -0.70
N GLU A 9 -22.53 42.46 -1.59
CA GLU A 9 -21.79 42.05 -2.78
C GLU A 9 -20.47 41.34 -2.41
N ASP A 10 -19.70 41.90 -1.48
CA ASP A 10 -18.47 41.29 -0.95
C ASP A 10 -18.78 39.96 -0.22
N MET A 11 -19.88 39.89 0.52
CA MET A 11 -20.34 38.65 1.16
C MET A 11 -20.71 37.57 0.13
N GLN A 12 -21.39 37.93 -0.95
CA GLN A 12 -21.73 37.01 -2.04
C GLN A 12 -20.47 36.50 -2.77
N ALA A 13 -19.51 37.38 -3.04
CA ALA A 13 -18.23 37.01 -3.65
C ALA A 13 -17.45 36.02 -2.78
N ASN A 14 -17.36 36.29 -1.48
CA ASN A 14 -16.68 35.41 -0.51
C ASN A 14 -17.38 34.05 -0.39
N MET A 15 -18.72 34.04 -0.38
CA MET A 15 -19.51 32.80 -0.36
C MET A 15 -19.29 31.96 -1.63
N LYS A 16 -19.24 32.60 -2.80
CA LYS A 16 -18.96 31.93 -4.07
C LYS A 16 -17.55 31.35 -4.08
N GLN A 17 -16.56 32.12 -3.64
CA GLN A 17 -15.16 31.65 -3.56
C GLN A 17 -15.01 30.46 -2.60
N ALA A 18 -15.67 30.50 -1.44
CA ALA A 18 -15.67 29.37 -0.50
C ALA A 18 -16.34 28.11 -1.09
N PHE A 19 -17.41 28.29 -1.88
CA PHE A 19 -18.08 27.20 -2.58
C PHE A 19 -17.18 26.60 -3.68
N ASP A 20 -16.51 27.45 -4.47
CA ASP A 20 -15.59 27.02 -5.54
C ASP A 20 -14.37 26.28 -4.97
N MET A 21 -13.85 26.72 -3.82
CA MET A 21 -12.75 26.03 -3.14
C MET A 21 -13.19 24.64 -2.64
N LYS A 22 -14.39 24.55 -2.05
CA LYS A 22 -14.95 23.28 -1.55
C LYS A 22 -15.28 22.30 -2.67
N SER A 23 -15.78 22.80 -3.82
CA SER A 23 -16.05 21.96 -4.98
C SER A 23 -14.76 21.43 -5.60
N TYR A 24 -13.71 22.27 -5.67
CA TYR A 24 -12.38 21.86 -6.10
C TYR A 24 -11.76 20.81 -5.17
N GLU A 25 -11.82 21.01 -3.85
CA GLU A 25 -11.36 20.02 -2.86
C GLU A 25 -12.10 18.69 -3.01
N THR A 26 -13.42 18.74 -3.19
CA THR A 26 -14.24 17.54 -3.39
C THR A 26 -13.89 16.82 -4.69
N ALA A 27 -13.60 17.56 -5.76
CA ALA A 27 -13.21 16.99 -7.06
C ALA A 27 -11.80 16.37 -7.04
N MET A 28 -10.86 16.94 -6.28
CA MET A 28 -9.48 16.46 -6.21
C MET A 28 -9.27 15.37 -5.16
N LYS A 29 -10.14 15.30 -4.14
CA LYS A 29 -10.01 14.33 -3.04
C LYS A 29 -9.87 12.87 -3.51
N PRO A 30 -10.66 12.35 -4.48
CA PRO A 30 -10.49 10.98 -4.96
C PRO A 30 -9.08 10.71 -5.53
N MET A 31 -8.49 11.70 -6.22
CA MET A 31 -7.12 11.58 -6.74
C MET A 31 -6.08 11.55 -5.60
N THR A 32 -6.24 12.40 -4.59
CA THR A 32 -5.38 12.39 -3.40
C THR A 32 -5.49 11.07 -2.65
N ASP A 33 -6.70 10.57 -2.43
CA ASP A 33 -6.92 9.30 -1.73
C ASP A 33 -6.30 8.12 -2.50
N LEU A 34 -6.45 8.07 -3.83
CA LEU A 34 -5.80 7.06 -4.66
C LEU A 34 -4.27 7.13 -4.61
N PHE A 35 -3.71 8.34 -4.57
CA PHE A 35 -2.27 8.54 -4.42
C PHE A 35 -1.77 7.98 -3.08
N GLU A 36 -2.45 8.29 -1.97
CA GLU A 36 -2.07 7.77 -0.66
C GLU A 36 -2.22 6.24 -0.58
N ILE A 37 -3.27 5.66 -1.18
CA ILE A 37 -3.42 4.20 -1.27
C ILE A 37 -2.23 3.58 -2.01
N ASN A 38 -1.86 4.12 -3.18
CA ASN A 38 -0.73 3.61 -3.95
C ASN A 38 0.60 3.75 -3.18
N LYS A 39 0.81 4.89 -2.53
CA LYS A 39 1.99 5.14 -1.70
C LYS A 39 2.10 4.11 -0.57
N ALA A 40 1.04 3.93 0.21
CA ALA A 40 1.01 2.95 1.30
C ALA A 40 1.21 1.52 0.79
N THR A 41 0.67 1.20 -0.39
CA THR A 41 0.87 -0.11 -1.04
C THR A 41 2.34 -0.34 -1.38
N VAL A 42 3.01 0.66 -1.98
CA VAL A 42 4.43 0.56 -2.34
C VAL A 42 5.31 0.46 -1.10
N GLU A 43 5.02 1.25 -0.06
CA GLU A 43 5.74 1.18 1.23
C GLU A 43 5.61 -0.23 1.84
N ALA A 44 4.40 -0.78 1.91
CA ALA A 44 4.17 -2.13 2.42
C ALA A 44 4.89 -3.22 1.59
N LEU A 45 4.85 -3.13 0.26
CA LEU A 45 5.58 -4.07 -0.62
C LEU A 45 7.10 -3.95 -0.45
N ALA A 46 7.63 -2.74 -0.28
CA ALA A 46 9.05 -2.51 -0.05
C ALA A 46 9.50 -3.09 1.30
N GLU A 47 8.69 -2.95 2.35
CA GLU A 47 8.94 -3.55 3.66
C GLU A 47 8.91 -5.09 3.58
N GLN A 48 7.89 -5.67 2.95
CA GLN A 48 7.78 -7.12 2.74
C GLN A 48 9.01 -7.67 2.00
N GLN A 49 9.46 -6.97 0.95
CA GLN A 49 10.58 -7.44 0.16
C GLN A 49 11.92 -7.27 0.86
N THR A 50 12.08 -6.21 1.66
CA THR A 50 13.23 -6.04 2.55
C THR A 50 13.30 -7.18 3.57
N ALA A 51 12.17 -7.52 4.19
CA ALA A 51 12.08 -8.63 5.14
C ALA A 51 12.44 -9.97 4.48
N LEU A 52 11.87 -10.27 3.31
CA LEU A 52 12.18 -11.49 2.57
C LEU A 52 13.67 -11.60 2.25
N VAL A 53 14.29 -10.54 1.71
CA VAL A 53 15.73 -10.55 1.40
C VAL A 53 16.58 -10.82 2.64
N LYS A 54 16.23 -10.21 3.76
CA LYS A 54 16.92 -10.45 5.04
C LYS A 54 16.79 -11.91 5.48
N GLU A 55 15.59 -12.46 5.48
CA GLU A 55 15.34 -13.86 5.84
C GLU A 55 16.04 -14.86 4.93
N LEU A 56 16.12 -14.56 3.63
CA LEU A 56 16.85 -15.36 2.65
C LEU A 56 18.35 -15.34 2.92
N ALA A 57 18.92 -14.15 3.21
CA ALA A 57 20.33 -14.01 3.52
C ALA A 57 20.71 -14.72 4.83
N GLU A 58 19.90 -14.53 5.88
CA GLU A 58 20.08 -15.20 7.18
C GLU A 58 19.96 -16.73 7.03
N GLY A 59 18.93 -17.21 6.33
CA GLY A 59 18.75 -18.64 6.08
C GLY A 59 19.89 -19.26 5.28
N ALA A 60 20.42 -18.56 4.27
CA ALA A 60 21.56 -19.03 3.50
C ALA A 60 22.84 -19.11 4.36
N MET A 61 23.06 -18.12 5.23
CA MET A 61 24.21 -18.10 6.15
C MET A 61 24.12 -19.23 7.19
N GLU A 62 22.94 -19.47 7.76
CA GLU A 62 22.68 -20.59 8.67
C GLU A 62 22.93 -21.93 7.98
N GLN A 63 22.44 -22.11 6.75
CA GLN A 63 22.65 -23.34 5.99
C GLN A 63 24.13 -23.56 5.67
N ALA A 64 24.86 -22.52 5.28
CA ALA A 64 26.31 -22.62 5.04
C ALA A 64 27.06 -23.03 6.32
N LYS A 65 26.66 -22.51 7.48
CA LYS A 65 27.22 -22.91 8.78
C LYS A 65 26.90 -24.36 9.12
N ALA A 66 25.67 -24.81 8.88
CA ALA A 66 25.27 -26.19 9.12
C ALA A 66 26.05 -27.18 8.24
N LEU A 67 26.16 -26.87 6.94
CA LEU A 67 26.87 -27.72 5.97
C LEU A 67 28.38 -27.77 6.18
N SER A 68 29.01 -26.69 6.66
CA SER A 68 30.46 -26.65 6.90
C SER A 68 30.90 -27.39 8.16
N ALA A 69 29.99 -27.62 9.11
CA ALA A 69 30.26 -28.32 10.36
C ALA A 69 29.93 -29.82 10.30
N GLU A 70 29.02 -30.22 9.41
CA GLU A 70 28.53 -31.59 9.30
C GLU A 70 29.46 -32.48 8.45
N LYS A 71 29.79 -33.67 8.95
CA LYS A 71 30.65 -34.65 8.27
C LYS A 71 29.88 -35.85 7.75
N ASP A 72 28.67 -36.08 8.25
CA ASP A 72 27.78 -37.12 7.77
C ASP A 72 27.05 -36.65 6.51
N LEU A 73 27.33 -37.32 5.38
CA LEU A 73 26.71 -37.02 4.09
C LEU A 73 25.19 -37.22 4.10
N ALA A 74 24.67 -38.19 4.86
CA ALA A 74 23.23 -38.40 4.97
C ALA A 74 22.55 -37.23 5.72
N ALA A 75 23.18 -36.76 6.80
CA ALA A 75 22.72 -35.58 7.54
C ALA A 75 22.80 -34.30 6.71
N VAL A 76 23.85 -34.13 5.89
CA VAL A 76 23.98 -33.02 4.93
C VAL A 76 22.80 -33.00 3.95
N VAL A 77 22.44 -34.15 3.37
CA VAL A 77 21.34 -34.24 2.41
C VAL A 77 20.00 -33.90 3.05
N GLU A 78 19.71 -34.42 4.25
CA GLU A 78 18.45 -34.12 4.92
C GLU A 78 18.38 -32.65 5.37
N SER A 79 19.51 -32.08 5.82
CA SER A 79 19.62 -30.65 6.13
C SER A 79 19.32 -29.78 4.91
N GLN A 80 19.93 -30.09 3.76
CA GLN A 80 19.70 -29.34 2.53
C GLN A 80 18.26 -29.46 2.04
N LYS A 81 17.66 -30.64 2.15
CA LYS A 81 16.24 -30.87 1.82
C LYS A 81 15.31 -30.05 2.72
N SER A 82 15.54 -30.06 4.03
CA SER A 82 14.77 -29.26 4.99
C SER A 82 14.88 -27.77 4.70
N TYR A 83 16.09 -27.28 4.43
CA TYR A 83 16.32 -25.89 4.02
C TYR A 83 15.54 -25.52 2.74
N LEU A 84 15.56 -26.37 1.71
CA LEU A 84 14.84 -26.11 0.46
C LEU A 84 13.32 -26.12 0.66
N GLN A 85 12.79 -27.00 1.52
CA GLN A 85 11.37 -27.00 1.87
C GLN A 85 10.98 -25.72 2.63
N GLY A 86 11.82 -25.28 3.57
CA GLY A 86 11.63 -24.01 4.28
C GLY A 86 11.68 -22.81 3.33
N LEU A 87 12.65 -22.79 2.40
CA LEU A 87 12.76 -21.76 1.37
C LEU A 87 11.51 -21.70 0.49
N GLN A 88 11.00 -22.86 0.05
CA GLN A 88 9.77 -22.94 -0.74
C GLN A 88 8.57 -22.36 0.02
N ALA A 89 8.41 -22.74 1.30
CA ALA A 89 7.33 -22.22 2.13
C ALA A 89 7.41 -20.70 2.29
N ARG A 90 8.60 -20.16 2.59
CA ARG A 90 8.84 -18.71 2.73
C ARG A 90 8.48 -17.94 1.46
N LEU A 91 8.87 -18.44 0.28
CA LEU A 91 8.53 -17.80 -1.00
C LEU A 91 7.02 -17.81 -1.27
N ILE A 92 6.34 -18.90 -0.93
CA ILE A 92 4.87 -18.99 -1.05
C ILE A 92 4.20 -17.97 -0.12
N ASP A 93 4.64 -17.88 1.12
CA ASP A 93 4.04 -16.98 2.09
C ASP A 93 4.33 -15.50 1.76
N ALA A 94 5.52 -15.19 1.26
CA ALA A 94 5.81 -13.86 0.71
C ALA A 94 4.89 -13.51 -0.47
N ALA A 95 4.68 -14.45 -1.41
CA ALA A 95 3.78 -14.24 -2.53
C ALA A 95 2.32 -14.01 -2.08
N LYS A 96 1.83 -14.78 -1.10
CA LYS A 96 0.51 -14.56 -0.51
C LYS A 96 0.40 -13.19 0.15
N SER A 97 1.39 -12.82 0.96
CA SER A 97 1.43 -11.53 1.67
C SER A 97 1.41 -10.34 0.70
N SER A 98 2.18 -10.41 -0.39
CA SER A 98 2.12 -9.38 -1.44
C SER A 98 0.79 -9.38 -2.18
N GLN A 99 0.20 -10.54 -2.45
CA GLN A 99 -1.14 -10.64 -3.05
C GLN A 99 -2.22 -10.01 -2.16
N GLU A 100 -2.19 -10.26 -0.85
CA GLU A 100 -3.10 -9.68 0.12
C GLU A 100 -2.99 -8.15 0.15
N THR A 101 -1.77 -7.60 0.15
CA THR A 101 -1.53 -6.15 0.06
C THR A 101 -2.13 -5.55 -1.21
N LEU A 102 -1.92 -6.18 -2.37
CA LEU A 102 -2.47 -5.72 -3.64
C LEU A 102 -4.00 -5.81 -3.70
N VAL A 103 -4.58 -6.89 -3.16
CA VAL A 103 -6.03 -7.07 -3.07
C VAL A 103 -6.65 -5.99 -2.20
N LYS A 104 -6.07 -5.72 -1.02
CA LYS A 104 -6.52 -4.66 -0.13
C LYS A 104 -6.48 -3.29 -0.81
N SER A 105 -5.36 -2.96 -1.45
CA SER A 105 -5.18 -1.71 -2.21
C SER A 105 -6.23 -1.54 -3.30
N ARG A 106 -6.49 -2.59 -4.08
CA ARG A 106 -7.54 -2.62 -5.10
C ARG A 106 -8.92 -2.35 -4.50
N ASP A 107 -9.25 -3.00 -3.39
CA ASP A 107 -10.57 -2.87 -2.76
C ASP A 107 -10.78 -1.45 -2.20
N GLU A 108 -9.75 -0.89 -1.57
CA GLU A 108 -9.74 0.51 -1.09
C GLU A 108 -9.90 1.50 -2.26
N ALA A 109 -9.12 1.34 -3.34
CA ALA A 109 -9.23 2.18 -4.53
C ALA A 109 -10.62 2.09 -5.20
N THR A 110 -11.19 0.87 -5.26
CA THR A 110 -12.53 0.65 -5.79
C THR A 110 -13.58 1.41 -4.97
N ASN A 111 -13.44 1.41 -3.64
CA ASN A 111 -14.34 2.16 -2.75
C ASN A 111 -14.22 3.68 -2.95
N VAL A 112 -13.00 4.20 -3.15
CA VAL A 112 -12.79 5.63 -3.47
C VAL A 112 -13.50 6.01 -4.76
N VAL A 113 -13.31 5.23 -5.83
CA VAL A 113 -13.94 5.50 -7.13
C VAL A 113 -15.46 5.40 -7.04
N LYS A 114 -15.99 4.38 -6.36
CA LYS A 114 -17.43 4.23 -6.15
C LYS A 114 -18.01 5.43 -5.39
N GLY A 115 -17.35 5.86 -4.32
CA GLY A 115 -17.76 7.04 -3.55
C GLY A 115 -17.74 8.34 -4.38
N ALA A 116 -16.75 8.49 -5.26
CA ALA A 116 -16.68 9.62 -6.19
C ALA A 116 -17.85 9.63 -7.19
N ILE A 117 -18.18 8.48 -7.78
CA ILE A 117 -19.33 8.32 -8.69
C ILE A 117 -20.65 8.61 -7.97
N GLU A 118 -20.84 8.08 -6.76
CA GLU A 118 -22.04 8.34 -5.97
C GLU A 118 -22.18 9.83 -5.61
N THR A 119 -21.08 10.52 -5.34
CA THR A 119 -21.08 11.97 -5.07
C THR A 119 -21.43 12.76 -6.33
N ALA A 120 -20.88 12.38 -7.48
CA ALA A 120 -21.15 13.04 -8.77
C ALA A 120 -22.58 12.81 -9.29
N THR A 121 -23.24 11.71 -8.91
CA THR A 121 -24.60 11.36 -9.37
C THR A 121 -25.71 11.81 -8.41
N LYS A 122 -25.38 12.25 -7.19
CA LYS A 122 -26.33 12.83 -6.21
C LYS A 122 -26.48 14.35 -6.35
N HIS A 123 -25.70 14.98 -7.23
CA HIS A 123 -25.83 16.38 -7.65
C HIS A 123 -26.36 16.44 -9.09
#